data_AF-A0A817Z4E3-F1
#
_entry.id   AF-A0A817Z4E3-F1
#
_cell.length_a   1.000
_cell.length_b   1.000
_cell.length_c   1.000
_cell.angle_alpha   90.00
_cell.angle_beta   90.00
_cell.angle_gamma   90.00
#
_symmetry.space_group_name_H-M   'P 1'
#
loop_
_entity.id
_entity.type
_entity.pdbx_description
1 polymer ?
#
loop_
_entity_poly.entity_id
_entity_poly.type
_entity_poly.pdbx_seq_one_letter_code
_entity_poly.pdbx_strand_id
1 'polypeptide(L)'
;MRRFASSVYTLGGRNVYEFLRLNLPGAFPSILTLDSYNSEYCARVEEGEFRFDELFNYLTKTNCLFVYASEDCSAIVSKIHYNVVIVSDIFKKDRQNYASCLKISSPNVLRMLDQMLSKKLPVESLNIFIFSSQPCENIFRIARALTGPFSSITNFTLQQFLAKTRKMSILNEIKSIEELNLDSNAIKFPIHHKQSQNRSFPSILTNLDEITLDKIEKVLMMHMNMQNLFRKN
;
A
#
# COMPACT_ATOMS: atom_id res chain seq x y z
N MET A 1 0.78 28.98 10.59
CA MET A 1 0.67 27.53 10.86
C MET A 1 0.90 26.66 9.62
N ARG A 2 0.23 26.90 8.46
CA ARG A 2 0.39 26.07 7.24
C ARG A 2 1.84 25.90 6.76
N ARG A 3 2.58 27.01 6.63
CA ARG A 3 4.01 26.98 6.24
C ARG A 3 4.87 26.15 7.20
N PHE A 4 4.63 26.27 8.50
CA PHE A 4 5.32 25.48 9.52
C PHE A 4 5.02 23.98 9.38
N ALA A 5 3.75 23.62 9.17
CA ALA A 5 3.36 22.23 8.92
C ALA A 5 4.01 21.66 7.64
N SER A 6 4.04 22.41 6.54
CA SER A 6 4.77 22.02 5.32
C SER A 6 6.26 21.85 5.58
N SER A 7 6.90 22.78 6.30
CA SER A 7 8.33 22.66 6.66
C SER A 7 8.61 21.41 7.50
N VAL A 8 7.77 21.11 8.49
CA VAL A 8 7.91 19.90 9.33
C VAL A 8 7.71 18.64 8.48
N TYR A 9 6.75 18.63 7.55
CA TYR A 9 6.52 17.50 6.65
C TYR A 9 7.67 17.30 5.65
N THR A 10 8.20 18.38 5.07
CA THR A 10 9.32 18.31 4.12
C THR A 10 10.62 17.92 4.80
N LEU A 11 10.92 18.47 5.98
CA LEU A 11 12.19 18.22 6.69
C LEU A 11 12.15 16.93 7.51
N GLY A 12 11.06 16.67 8.23
CA GLY A 12 10.89 15.48 9.07
C GLY A 12 10.37 14.27 8.30
N GLY A 13 9.83 14.47 7.11
CA GLY A 13 9.17 13.43 6.34
C GLY A 13 7.79 13.06 6.91
N ARG A 14 7.08 12.23 6.15
CA ARG A 14 5.69 11.83 6.45
C ARG A 14 5.53 11.18 7.83
N ASN A 15 6.51 10.39 8.26
CA ASN A 15 6.40 9.60 9.49
C ASN A 15 6.50 10.47 10.74
N VAL A 16 7.45 11.41 10.73
CA VAL A 16 7.61 12.38 11.81
C VAL A 16 6.40 13.29 11.88
N TYR A 17 5.88 13.72 10.72
CA TYR A 17 4.68 14.56 10.67
C TYR A 17 3.45 13.85 11.25
N GLU A 18 3.19 12.59 10.85
CA GLU A 18 2.05 11.82 11.40
C GLU A 18 2.22 11.55 12.89
N PHE A 19 3.43 11.23 13.34
CA PHE A 19 3.72 11.08 14.75
C PHE A 19 3.34 12.34 15.54
N LEU A 20 3.81 13.51 15.11
CA LEU A 20 3.49 14.78 15.77
C LEU A 20 1.99 15.09 15.71
N ARG A 21 1.34 14.84 14.57
CA ARG A 21 -0.10 15.07 14.41
C ARG A 21 -0.95 14.21 15.34
N LEU A 22 -0.60 12.93 15.49
CA LEU A 22 -1.33 11.98 16.35
C LEU A 22 -1.14 12.29 17.83
N ASN A 23 0.04 12.79 18.22
CA ASN A 23 0.37 13.06 19.61
C ASN A 23 0.10 14.51 20.05
N LEU A 24 -0.18 15.43 19.12
CA LEU A 24 -0.51 16.83 19.39
C LEU A 24 -1.83 17.20 18.68
N PRO A 25 -2.99 16.77 19.23
CA PRO A 25 -4.28 16.98 18.58
C PRO A 25 -4.58 18.48 18.41
N GLY A 26 -4.93 18.87 17.19
CA GLY A 26 -5.23 20.26 16.84
C GLY A 26 -4.01 21.13 16.48
N ALA A 27 -2.78 20.65 16.69
CA ALA A 27 -1.56 21.40 16.36
C ALA A 27 -1.18 21.32 14.86
N PHE A 28 -1.51 20.21 14.19
CA PHE A 28 -1.15 19.95 12.80
C PHE A 28 -2.38 19.61 11.93
N PRO A 29 -2.46 20.14 10.70
CA PRO A 29 -3.52 19.77 9.75
C PRO A 29 -3.37 18.33 9.24
N SER A 30 -4.46 17.77 8.69
CA SER A 30 -4.43 16.44 8.06
C SER A 30 -3.50 16.41 6.85
N ILE A 31 -2.97 15.23 6.51
CA ILE A 31 -2.14 15.06 5.30
C ILE A 31 -2.89 15.49 4.06
N LEU A 32 -4.17 15.16 3.91
CA LEU A 32 -4.94 15.55 2.72
C LEU A 32 -5.02 17.07 2.57
N THR A 33 -5.20 17.78 3.68
CA THR A 33 -5.22 19.24 3.71
C THR A 33 -3.83 19.82 3.40
N LEU A 34 -2.77 19.12 3.80
CA LEU A 34 -1.40 19.52 3.52
C LEU A 34 -1.02 19.27 2.06
N ASP A 35 -1.45 18.14 1.50
CA ASP A 35 -1.21 17.77 0.12
C ASP A 35 -1.98 18.68 -0.83
N SER A 36 -3.23 19.06 -0.52
CA SER A 36 -3.98 20.03 -1.32
C SER A 36 -3.31 21.41 -1.31
N TYR A 37 -2.80 21.83 -0.15
CA TYR A 37 -2.01 23.04 -0.02
C TYR A 37 -0.72 22.93 -0.85
N ASN A 38 0.07 21.87 -0.66
CA ASN A 38 1.32 21.68 -1.38
C ASN A 38 1.10 21.56 -2.90
N SER A 39 0.02 20.92 -3.35
CA SER A 39 -0.31 20.82 -4.78
C SER A 39 -0.60 22.19 -5.40
N GLU A 40 -1.21 23.11 -4.66
CA GLU A 40 -1.45 24.48 -5.13
C GLU A 40 -0.12 25.25 -5.34
N TYR A 41 0.90 24.94 -4.53
CA TYR A 41 2.24 25.51 -4.68
C TYR A 41 3.11 24.78 -5.71
N CYS A 42 3.00 23.45 -5.83
CA CYS A 42 3.81 22.61 -6.72
C CYS A 42 3.24 22.50 -8.14
N ALA A 43 1.96 22.77 -8.38
CA ALA A 43 1.36 22.80 -9.72
C ALA A 43 1.89 23.92 -10.64
N ARG A 44 2.94 24.64 -10.21
CA ARG A 44 3.54 25.79 -10.89
C ARG A 44 5.00 25.55 -11.30
N VAL A 45 5.45 24.30 -11.31
CA VAL A 45 6.82 23.97 -11.76
C VAL A 45 6.68 23.21 -13.07
N GLU A 46 6.96 23.90 -14.18
CA GLU A 46 7.03 23.30 -15.50
C GLU A 46 8.45 22.75 -15.76
N GLU A 47 8.54 21.69 -16.56
CA GLU A 47 9.83 21.11 -16.94
C GLU A 47 10.63 22.11 -17.78
N GLY A 48 11.89 22.33 -17.40
CA GLY A 48 12.77 23.30 -18.06
C GLY A 48 12.58 24.75 -17.62
N GLU A 49 11.64 25.04 -16.71
CA GLU A 49 11.46 26.38 -16.16
C GLU A 49 12.23 26.54 -14.84
N PHE A 50 13.11 27.55 -14.78
CA PHE A 50 13.77 27.96 -13.55
C PHE A 50 13.24 29.31 -13.08
N ARG A 51 12.74 29.35 -11.84
CA ARG A 51 12.14 30.52 -11.20
C ARG A 51 13.20 31.51 -10.69
N PHE A 52 13.91 32.11 -11.63
CA PHE A 52 15.05 32.99 -11.37
C PHE A 52 14.63 34.23 -10.58
N ASP A 53 13.49 34.83 -10.91
CA ASP A 53 13.02 36.07 -10.28
C ASP A 53 12.73 35.88 -8.79
N GLU A 54 12.09 34.78 -8.40
CA GLU A 54 11.82 34.48 -7.00
C GLU A 54 13.10 34.18 -6.22
N LEU A 55 14.06 33.47 -6.83
CA LEU A 55 15.36 33.26 -6.24
C LEU A 55 16.10 34.58 -6.06
N PHE A 56 16.13 35.44 -7.07
CA PHE A 56 16.76 36.76 -7.04
C PHE A 56 16.17 37.64 -5.93
N ASN A 57 14.83 37.68 -5.83
CA ASN A 57 14.13 38.42 -4.77
C ASN A 57 14.47 37.90 -3.38
N TYR A 58 14.60 36.57 -3.22
CA TYR A 58 15.00 35.95 -1.96
C TYR A 58 16.45 36.30 -1.57
N LEU A 59 17.38 36.23 -2.53
CA LEU A 59 18.80 36.55 -2.30
C LEU A 59 19.01 38.02 -1.95
N THR A 60 18.32 38.92 -2.65
CA THR A 60 18.32 40.36 -2.36
C THR A 60 17.82 40.63 -0.94
N LYS A 61 16.71 39.99 -0.55
CA LYS A 61 16.13 40.12 0.80
C LYS A 61 17.05 39.60 1.90
N THR A 62 17.84 38.56 1.62
CA THR A 62 18.76 37.94 2.59
C THR A 62 20.15 38.56 2.58
N ASN A 63 20.37 39.60 1.77
CA ASN A 63 21.65 40.26 1.57
C ASN A 63 22.78 39.28 1.18
N CYS A 64 22.44 38.28 0.35
CA CYS A 64 23.40 37.30 -0.13
C CYS A 64 24.09 37.84 -1.40
N LEU A 65 25.38 38.16 -1.29
CA LEU A 65 26.17 38.82 -2.34
C LEU A 65 26.69 37.86 -3.42
N PHE A 66 26.84 36.58 -3.09
CA PHE A 66 27.44 35.58 -3.97
C PHE A 66 26.62 34.30 -3.97
N VAL A 67 26.33 33.78 -5.16
CA VAL A 67 25.68 32.48 -5.36
C VAL A 67 26.50 31.68 -6.33
N TYR A 68 26.82 30.45 -5.93
CA TYR A 68 27.48 29.47 -6.78
C TYR A 68 26.42 28.47 -7.22
N ALA A 69 26.32 28.24 -8.53
CA ALA A 69 25.47 27.20 -9.11
C ALA A 69 26.38 26.09 -9.67
N SER A 70 26.02 24.85 -9.37
CA SER A 70 26.62 23.67 -9.99
C SER A 70 25.48 22.82 -10.51
N GLU A 71 25.59 22.39 -11.76
CA GLU A 71 24.67 21.44 -12.37
C GLU A 71 25.29 20.04 -12.26
N ASP A 72 24.48 19.06 -11.87
CA ASP A 72 24.85 17.65 -11.89
C ASP A 72 23.65 16.83 -12.36
N CYS A 73 23.89 15.83 -13.20
CA CYS A 73 22.85 15.02 -13.82
C CYS A 73 22.60 13.78 -12.96
N SER A 74 21.42 13.69 -12.36
CA SER A 74 21.00 12.49 -11.63
C SER A 74 20.45 11.43 -12.58
N ALA A 75 20.92 10.19 -12.45
CA ALA A 75 20.37 9.07 -13.22
C ALA A 75 18.93 8.76 -12.79
N ILE A 76 17.98 8.90 -13.72
CA ILE A 76 16.56 8.59 -13.49
C ILE A 76 16.31 7.12 -13.88
N VAL A 77 15.67 6.35 -12.98
CA VAL A 77 15.23 5.00 -13.30
C VAL A 77 14.05 5.07 -14.26
N SER A 78 14.20 4.55 -15.47
CA SER A 78 13.13 4.49 -16.46
C SER A 78 11.99 3.60 -15.97
N LYS A 79 10.93 4.22 -15.45
CA LYS A 79 9.69 3.56 -15.06
C LYS A 79 8.52 4.31 -15.67
N ILE A 80 7.70 3.58 -16.42
CA ILE A 80 6.43 4.11 -16.93
C ILE A 80 5.52 4.36 -15.72
N HIS A 81 5.22 5.62 -15.45
CA HIS A 81 4.23 6.01 -14.45
C HIS A 81 2.96 6.41 -15.18
N TYR A 82 1.90 5.64 -14.96
CA TYR A 82 0.57 5.97 -15.44
C TYR A 82 -0.14 6.83 -14.40
N ASN A 83 -0.62 8.01 -14.81
CA ASN A 83 -1.61 8.73 -14.02
C ASN A 83 -2.92 7.92 -14.05
N VAL A 84 -3.44 7.61 -12.86
CA VAL A 84 -4.36 6.49 -12.61
C VAL A 84 -5.69 6.62 -13.38
N VAL A 85 -5.86 5.81 -14.43
CA VAL A 85 -7.06 5.00 -14.70
C VAL A 85 -6.57 3.68 -15.33
N ILE A 86 -6.58 2.58 -14.58
CA ILE A 86 -6.32 1.24 -15.13
C ILE A 86 -7.45 0.31 -14.70
N VAL A 87 -8.23 -0.14 -15.68
CA VAL A 87 -9.14 -1.28 -15.58
C VAL A 87 -8.31 -2.52 -15.89
N SER A 88 -8.37 -3.55 -15.05
CA SER A 88 -7.54 -4.75 -15.21
C SER A 88 -8.09 -5.67 -16.32
N ASP A 89 -7.31 -5.86 -17.37
CA ASP A 89 -7.58 -6.76 -18.50
C ASP A 89 -7.20 -8.22 -18.20
N ILE A 90 -8.09 -8.98 -17.55
CA ILE A 90 -7.98 -10.44 -17.55
C ILE A 90 -9.28 -11.03 -18.11
N PHE A 91 -9.28 -11.27 -19.43
CA PHE A 91 -10.39 -11.89 -20.14
C PHE A 91 -10.17 -13.39 -20.33
N LYS A 92 -11.20 -14.18 -20.00
CA LYS A 92 -11.23 -15.65 -20.08
C LYS A 92 -11.01 -16.23 -21.49
N LYS A 93 -11.04 -15.40 -22.54
CA LYS A 93 -10.78 -15.80 -23.93
C LYS A 93 -9.28 -15.87 -24.26
N ASP A 94 -8.42 -15.35 -23.39
CA ASP A 94 -6.98 -15.33 -23.62
C ASP A 94 -6.32 -16.67 -23.19
N ARG A 95 -6.39 -17.66 -24.09
CA ARG A 95 -5.95 -19.05 -23.86
C ARG A 95 -4.48 -19.17 -23.48
N GLN A 96 -3.62 -18.24 -23.92
CA GLN A 96 -2.18 -18.28 -23.66
C GLN A 96 -1.87 -18.02 -22.19
N ASN A 97 -2.62 -17.11 -21.55
CA ASN A 97 -2.43 -16.76 -20.14
C ASN A 97 -2.89 -17.89 -19.20
N TYR A 98 -4.03 -18.53 -19.50
CA TYR A 98 -4.55 -19.64 -18.67
C TYR A 98 -3.65 -20.89 -18.67
N ALA A 99 -3.19 -21.33 -19.85
CA ALA A 99 -2.31 -22.50 -19.96
C ALA A 99 -0.94 -22.25 -19.32
N SER A 100 -0.44 -21.02 -19.42
CA SER A 100 0.81 -20.61 -18.76
C SER A 100 0.67 -20.60 -17.24
N CYS A 101 -0.44 -20.06 -16.71
CA CYS A 101 -0.75 -20.10 -15.28
C CYS A 101 -0.82 -21.52 -14.73
N LEU A 102 -1.40 -22.47 -15.47
CA LEU A 102 -1.43 -23.89 -15.10
C LEU A 102 -0.04 -24.51 -15.06
N LYS A 103 0.81 -24.20 -16.05
CA LYS A 103 2.17 -24.74 -16.18
C LYS A 103 3.13 -24.22 -15.10
N ILE A 104 2.96 -22.98 -14.66
CA ILE A 104 3.82 -22.35 -13.64
C ILE A 104 3.29 -22.55 -12.21
N SER A 105 2.04 -23.00 -12.05
CA SER A 105 1.46 -23.26 -10.74
C SER A 105 2.13 -24.46 -10.08
N SER A 106 2.39 -24.35 -8.77
CA SER A 106 2.95 -25.46 -8.00
C SER A 106 2.01 -26.68 -8.02
N PRO A 107 2.52 -27.91 -8.20
CA PRO A 107 1.71 -29.14 -8.11
C PRO A 107 0.92 -29.25 -6.80
N ASN A 108 1.45 -28.70 -5.71
CA ASN A 108 0.77 -28.70 -4.42
C ASN A 108 -0.47 -27.79 -4.41
N VAL A 109 -0.41 -26.64 -5.09
CA VAL A 109 -1.54 -25.71 -5.23
C VAL A 109 -2.62 -26.35 -6.11
N LEU A 110 -2.22 -27.00 -7.21
CA LEU A 110 -3.15 -27.71 -8.08
C LEU A 110 -3.83 -28.88 -7.37
N ARG A 111 -3.08 -29.67 -6.59
CA ARG A 111 -3.63 -30.78 -5.80
C ARG A 111 -4.60 -30.29 -4.73
N MET A 112 -4.30 -29.17 -4.08
CA MET A 112 -5.20 -28.56 -3.10
C MET A 112 -6.49 -28.08 -3.78
N LEU A 113 -6.40 -27.42 -4.93
CA LEU A 113 -7.57 -27.01 -5.72
C LEU A 113 -8.44 -28.22 -6.12
N ASP A 114 -7.82 -29.32 -6.55
CA ASP A 114 -8.53 -30.56 -6.92
C ASP A 114 -9.25 -31.22 -5.72
N GLN A 115 -8.59 -31.26 -4.56
CA GLN A 115 -9.19 -31.75 -3.32
C GLN A 115 -10.38 -30.89 -2.87
N MET A 116 -10.35 -29.59 -3.15
CA MET A 116 -11.45 -28.67 -2.87
C MET A 116 -12.61 -28.83 -3.85
N LEU A 117 -12.34 -28.94 -5.15
CA LEU A 117 -13.35 -29.24 -6.17
C LEU A 117 -14.03 -30.59 -5.91
N SER A 118 -13.27 -31.55 -5.36
CA SER A 118 -13.74 -32.85 -4.92
C SER A 118 -14.45 -32.82 -3.54
N LYS A 119 -14.69 -31.64 -2.95
CA LYS A 119 -15.32 -31.42 -1.64
C LYS A 119 -14.64 -32.15 -0.46
N LYS A 120 -13.36 -32.49 -0.57
CA LYS A 120 -12.58 -33.13 0.51
C LYS A 120 -11.99 -32.12 1.51
N LEU A 121 -11.99 -30.84 1.14
CA LEU A 121 -11.47 -29.74 1.95
C LEU A 121 -12.55 -28.64 2.06
N PRO A 122 -12.70 -28.01 3.24
CA PRO A 122 -13.61 -26.89 3.43
C PRO A 122 -13.20 -25.69 2.57
N VAL A 123 -14.17 -24.92 2.09
CA VAL A 123 -13.95 -23.76 1.18
C VAL A 123 -13.06 -22.70 1.85
N GLU A 124 -13.15 -22.61 3.17
CA GLU A 124 -12.36 -21.75 4.04
C GLU A 124 -10.85 -22.07 3.99
N SER A 125 -10.48 -23.27 3.55
CA SER A 125 -9.07 -23.67 3.34
C SER A 125 -8.46 -23.00 2.10
N LEU A 126 -9.27 -22.46 1.20
CA LEU A 126 -8.80 -21.73 0.01
C LEU A 126 -8.44 -20.28 0.34
N ASN A 127 -7.54 -20.07 1.28
CA ASN A 127 -6.97 -18.74 1.45
C ASN A 127 -5.87 -18.53 0.40
N ILE A 128 -6.28 -18.23 -0.83
CA ILE A 128 -5.40 -18.04 -2.01
C ILE A 128 -4.30 -17.00 -1.71
N PHE A 129 -4.59 -16.03 -0.85
CA PHE A 129 -3.63 -14.98 -0.47
C PHE A 129 -2.37 -15.55 0.20
N ILE A 130 -2.48 -16.67 0.91
CA ILE A 130 -1.34 -17.34 1.57
C ILE A 130 -0.41 -18.01 0.54
N PHE A 131 -0.94 -18.42 -0.61
CA PHE A 131 -0.17 -19.09 -1.66
C PHE A 131 0.52 -18.15 -2.64
N SER A 132 0.34 -16.83 -2.46
CA SER A 132 1.06 -15.83 -3.25
C SER A 132 2.47 -15.61 -2.71
N SER A 133 3.37 -15.06 -3.53
CA SER A 133 4.70 -14.61 -3.08
C SER A 133 4.65 -13.33 -2.23
N GLN A 134 3.49 -12.70 -2.14
CA GLN A 134 3.31 -11.38 -1.52
C GLN A 134 3.67 -11.36 -0.02
N PRO A 135 3.31 -12.37 0.81
CA PRO A 135 3.74 -12.43 2.20
C PRO A 135 5.26 -12.53 2.34
N CYS A 136 5.91 -13.32 1.49
CA CYS A 136 7.37 -13.45 1.48
C CYS A 136 8.04 -12.12 1.10
N GLU A 137 7.59 -11.46 0.03
CA GLU A 137 8.11 -10.15 -0.38
C GLU A 137 7.93 -9.10 0.73
N ASN A 138 6.78 -9.11 1.41
CA ASN A 138 6.51 -8.22 2.53
C ASN A 138 7.51 -8.43 3.68
N ILE A 139 7.83 -9.68 4.02
CA ILE A 139 8.85 -10.00 5.04
C ILE A 139 10.21 -9.44 4.64
N PHE A 140 10.65 -9.62 3.38
CA PHE A 140 11.92 -9.07 2.90
C PHE A 140 11.91 -7.54 2.88
N ARG A 141 10.79 -6.91 2.54
CA ARG A 141 10.63 -5.45 2.57
C ARG A 141 10.75 -4.92 4.00
N ILE A 142 10.12 -5.58 4.97
CA ILE A 142 10.23 -5.22 6.39
C ILE A 142 11.66 -5.40 6.87
N ALA A 143 12.30 -6.53 6.57
CA ALA A 143 13.70 -6.78 6.94
C ALA A 143 14.66 -5.69 6.42
N ARG A 144 14.43 -5.18 5.20
CA ARG A 144 15.17 -4.04 4.63
C ARG A 144 14.87 -2.72 5.36
N ALA A 145 13.61 -2.48 5.74
CA ALA A 145 13.23 -1.29 6.49
C ALA A 145 13.77 -1.27 7.93
N LEU A 146 14.11 -2.45 8.49
CA LEU A 146 14.75 -2.59 9.81
C LEU A 146 16.26 -2.35 9.79
N THR A 147 16.79 -1.75 8.72
CA THR A 147 18.18 -1.30 8.67
C THR A 147 18.28 0.09 9.30
N GLY A 148 19.37 0.38 10.01
CA GLY A 148 19.53 1.64 10.75
C GLY A 148 19.52 2.87 9.83
N PRO A 149 19.24 4.06 10.37
CA PRO A 149 19.06 5.30 9.59
C PRO A 149 20.28 5.71 8.77
N PHE A 150 21.47 5.19 9.09
CA PHE A 150 22.72 5.49 8.40
C PHE A 150 23.17 4.38 7.44
N SER A 151 22.32 3.40 7.15
CA SER A 151 22.68 2.27 6.30
C SER A 151 21.66 2.08 5.18
N SER A 152 22.13 2.36 3.97
CA SER A 152 21.40 2.12 2.70
C SER A 152 21.55 0.68 2.20
N ILE A 153 22.14 -0.20 3.01
CA ILE A 153 22.41 -1.58 2.60
C ILE A 153 21.09 -2.33 2.49
N THR A 154 20.72 -2.67 1.25
CA THR A 154 19.53 -3.46 0.94
C THR A 154 19.75 -4.96 1.03
N ASN A 155 21.02 -5.40 1.00
CA ASN A 155 21.43 -6.79 0.98
C ASN A 155 21.90 -7.24 2.36
N PHE A 156 21.49 -8.41 2.80
CA PHE A 156 21.92 -8.94 4.09
C PHE A 156 22.28 -10.41 4.00
N THR A 157 23.24 -10.84 4.82
CA THR A 157 23.55 -12.25 5.00
C THR A 157 22.38 -12.97 5.69
N LEU A 158 22.33 -14.29 5.60
CA LEU A 158 21.32 -15.09 6.30
C LEU A 158 21.34 -14.81 7.82
N GLN A 159 22.52 -14.68 8.42
CA GLN A 159 22.67 -14.35 9.83
C GLN A 159 22.06 -12.98 10.18
N GLN A 160 22.31 -11.97 9.33
CA GLN A 160 21.72 -10.64 9.49
C GLN A 160 20.20 -10.67 9.31
N PHE A 161 19.69 -11.49 8.38
CA PHE A 161 18.25 -11.70 8.21
C PHE A 161 17.63 -12.30 9.48
N LEU A 162 18.22 -13.36 10.04
CA LEU A 162 17.74 -14.01 11.27
C LEU A 162 17.78 -13.06 12.49
N ALA A 163 18.79 -12.19 12.58
CA ALA A 163 18.81 -11.15 13.61
C ALA A 163 17.65 -10.14 13.43
N LYS A 164 17.28 -9.84 12.18
CA LYS A 164 16.17 -8.94 11.84
C LYS A 164 14.80 -9.59 12.05
N THR A 165 14.64 -10.90 11.87
CA THR A 165 13.36 -11.58 12.15
C THR A 165 13.01 -11.51 13.63
N ARG A 166 14.00 -11.58 14.53
CA ARG A 166 13.77 -11.35 15.96
C ARG A 166 13.24 -9.94 16.25
N LYS A 167 13.82 -8.91 15.64
CA LYS A 167 13.34 -7.52 15.75
C LYS A 167 11.91 -7.37 15.20
N MET A 168 11.63 -8.03 14.07
CA MET A 168 10.31 -8.05 13.47
C MET A 168 9.27 -8.71 14.39
N SER A 169 9.63 -9.80 15.07
CA SER A 169 8.76 -10.45 16.06
C SER A 169 8.39 -9.51 17.21
N ILE A 170 9.38 -8.82 17.79
CA ILE A 170 9.14 -7.84 18.86
C ILE A 170 8.24 -6.71 18.37
N LEU A 171 8.45 -6.20 17.16
CA LEU A 171 7.59 -5.16 16.59
C LEU A 171 6.15 -5.62 16.37
N ASN A 172 5.96 -6.88 15.96
CA ASN A 172 4.61 -7.44 15.81
C ASN A 172 3.94 -7.60 17.18
N GLU A 173 4.67 -8.03 18.20
CA GLU A 173 4.16 -8.11 19.58
C GLU A 173 3.73 -6.74 20.10
N ILE A 174 4.56 -5.69 19.91
CA ILE A 174 4.21 -4.31 20.28
C ILE A 174 2.93 -3.85 19.56
N LYS A 175 2.81 -4.12 18.26
CA LYS A 175 1.60 -3.77 17.49
C LYS A 175 0.36 -4.49 17.99
N SER A 176 0.47 -5.78 18.31
CA SER A 176 -0.65 -6.54 18.87
C SER A 176 -1.07 -6.01 20.25
N ILE A 177 -0.12 -5.57 21.07
CA ILE A 177 -0.41 -4.92 22.36
C ILE A 177 -1.11 -3.58 22.15
N GLU A 178 -0.69 -2.77 21.16
CA GLU A 178 -1.35 -1.52 20.79
C GLU A 178 -2.81 -1.74 20.35
N GLU A 179 -3.07 -2.77 19.54
CA GLU A 179 -4.43 -3.11 19.07
C GLU A 179 -5.37 -3.53 20.21
N LEU A 180 -4.83 -4.07 21.31
CA LEU A 180 -5.59 -4.51 22.48
C LEU A 180 -5.78 -3.42 23.54
N ASN A 181 -4.96 -2.37 23.53
CA ASN A 181 -5.03 -1.29 24.51
C ASN A 181 -6.16 -0.29 24.17
N LEU A 182 -7.20 -0.27 25.01
CA LEU A 182 -8.34 0.65 24.90
C LEU A 182 -8.08 2.03 25.51
N ASP A 183 -6.95 2.23 26.19
CA ASP A 183 -6.62 3.49 26.85
C ASP A 183 -6.32 4.60 25.86
N SER A 184 -7.07 5.69 25.98
CA SER A 184 -6.93 6.91 25.16
C SER A 184 -5.57 7.61 25.31
N ASN A 185 -4.85 7.33 26.40
CA ASN A 185 -3.55 7.90 26.72
C ASN A 185 -2.36 6.99 26.37
N ALA A 186 -2.59 5.84 25.73
CA ALA A 186 -1.51 4.96 25.30
C ALA A 186 -0.71 5.60 24.14
N ILE A 187 0.61 5.37 24.12
CA ILE A 187 1.48 5.81 23.03
C ILE A 187 1.06 5.08 21.74
N LYS A 188 0.60 5.85 20.75
CA LYS A 188 0.18 5.31 19.45
C LYS A 188 1.31 5.47 18.44
N PHE A 189 1.70 4.36 17.82
CA PHE A 189 2.67 4.42 16.73
C PHE A 189 1.96 4.90 15.45
N PRO A 190 2.65 5.64 14.58
CA PRO A 190 2.09 6.04 13.30
C PRO A 190 1.82 4.79 12.45
N ILE A 191 0.58 4.34 12.44
CA ILE A 191 0.12 3.34 11.48
C ILE A 191 -0.02 4.10 10.17
N HIS A 192 0.77 3.72 9.16
CA HIS A 192 0.55 4.20 7.79
C HIS A 192 -0.82 3.71 7.34
N HIS A 193 -1.85 4.52 7.60
CA HIS A 193 -3.09 4.45 6.90
C HIS A 193 -2.81 4.76 5.42
N LYS A 194 -2.45 3.74 4.64
CA LYS A 194 -3.26 3.55 3.44
C LYS A 194 -4.63 3.26 4.02
N GLN A 195 -5.46 4.30 4.13
CA GLN A 195 -6.89 4.11 4.26
C GLN A 195 -7.29 3.33 3.00
N SER A 196 -7.23 1.99 3.06
CA SER A 196 -8.41 1.27 2.63
C SER A 196 -9.49 1.94 3.44
N GLN A 197 -10.37 2.68 2.78
CA GLN A 197 -11.62 3.07 3.42
C GLN A 197 -12.07 1.85 4.21
N ASN A 198 -12.49 2.06 5.45
CA ASN A 198 -13.37 1.11 6.09
C ASN A 198 -14.57 0.99 5.13
N ARG A 199 -14.48 0.10 4.14
CA ARG A 199 -15.57 -0.82 3.90
C ARG A 199 -15.70 -1.44 5.26
N SER A 200 -16.64 -0.94 6.04
CA SER A 200 -17.33 -1.74 7.02
C SER A 200 -17.44 -3.11 6.36
N PHE A 201 -16.62 -4.07 6.78
CA PHE A 201 -17.05 -5.43 6.65
C PHE A 201 -18.40 -5.39 7.38
N PRO A 202 -19.52 -5.62 6.68
CA PRO A 202 -20.74 -5.89 7.41
C PRO A 202 -20.34 -6.99 8.39
N SER A 203 -20.76 -6.88 9.63
CA SER A 203 -20.68 -7.98 10.58
C SER A 203 -21.43 -9.18 9.98
N ILE A 204 -20.77 -9.99 9.14
CA ILE A 204 -21.24 -11.30 8.65
C ILE A 204 -20.86 -12.35 9.69
N LEU A 205 -20.87 -11.97 10.98
CA LEU A 205 -20.72 -12.89 12.11
C LEU A 205 -21.92 -12.85 13.04
N THR A 206 -23.06 -12.34 12.54
CA THR A 206 -24.38 -12.60 13.10
C THR A 206 -25.28 -13.06 11.96
N ASN A 207 -25.65 -14.35 11.99
CA ASN A 207 -26.50 -15.11 11.06
C ASN A 207 -25.81 -15.74 9.84
N LEU A 208 -24.97 -16.74 10.12
CA LEU A 208 -24.55 -17.78 9.16
C LEU A 208 -25.62 -18.89 8.96
N ASP A 209 -26.78 -18.79 9.60
CA ASP A 209 -27.75 -19.90 9.66
C ASP A 209 -28.81 -19.94 8.54
N GLU A 210 -28.76 -19.10 7.51
CA GLU A 210 -29.82 -19.18 6.48
C GLU A 210 -29.41 -18.85 5.03
N ILE A 211 -28.22 -19.33 4.64
CA ILE A 211 -27.92 -19.58 3.22
C ILE A 211 -28.40 -21.00 2.89
N THR A 212 -29.70 -21.15 2.65
CA THR A 212 -30.27 -22.39 2.12
C THR A 212 -29.83 -22.60 0.68
N LEU A 213 -29.61 -23.87 0.31
CA LEU A 213 -29.20 -24.30 -1.04
C LEU A 213 -30.07 -23.67 -2.14
N ASP A 214 -31.36 -23.47 -1.86
CA ASP A 214 -32.37 -22.87 -2.74
C ASP A 214 -32.03 -21.42 -3.16
N LYS A 215 -31.41 -20.62 -2.27
CA LYS A 215 -30.97 -19.26 -2.60
C LYS A 215 -29.77 -19.26 -3.55
N ILE A 216 -28.85 -20.22 -3.40
CA ILE A 216 -27.70 -20.39 -4.29
C ILE A 216 -28.15 -20.87 -5.67
N GLU A 217 -29.09 -21.81 -5.70
CA GLU A 217 -29.62 -22.37 -6.95
C GLU A 217 -30.38 -21.32 -7.77
N LYS A 218 -31.17 -20.45 -7.13
CA LYS A 218 -31.81 -19.29 -7.77
C LYS A 218 -30.82 -18.31 -8.40
N VAL A 219 -29.70 -18.03 -7.73
CA VAL A 219 -28.66 -17.12 -8.24
C VAL A 219 -27.95 -17.73 -9.45
N LEU A 220 -27.70 -19.05 -9.44
CA LEU A 220 -27.10 -19.77 -10.55
C LEU A 220 -28.03 -19.84 -11.77
N MET A 221 -29.32 -20.11 -11.55
CA MET A 221 -30.33 -20.14 -12.62
C MET A 221 -30.54 -18.76 -13.26
N MET A 222 -30.51 -17.69 -12.45
CA MET A 222 -30.58 -16.32 -12.95
C MET A 222 -29.37 -15.96 -13.84
N HIS A 223 -28.17 -16.41 -13.46
CA HIS A 223 -26.96 -16.22 -14.27
C HIS A 223 -26.96 -17.04 -15.57
N MET A 224 -27.45 -18.29 -15.52
CA MET A 224 -27.54 -19.13 -16.73
C MET A 224 -28.58 -18.60 -17.72
N ASN A 225 -29.73 -18.09 -17.24
CA ASN A 225 -30.75 -17.49 -18.10
C ASN A 225 -30.26 -16.19 -18.77
N MET A 226 -29.46 -15.38 -18.07
CA MET A 226 -28.84 -14.19 -18.69
C MET A 226 -27.86 -14.59 -19.80
N GLN A 227 -27.05 -15.63 -19.62
CA GLN A 227 -26.14 -16.10 -20.68
C GLN A 227 -26.85 -16.68 -21.90
N ASN A 228 -28.04 -17.26 -21.72
CA ASN A 228 -28.86 -17.74 -22.82
C ASN A 228 -29.57 -16.61 -23.59
N LEU A 229 -29.86 -15.49 -22.93
CA LEU A 229 -30.39 -14.29 -23.58
C LEU A 229 -29.37 -13.64 -24.53
N PHE A 230 -28.09 -13.64 -24.15
CA PHE A 230 -26.98 -13.11 -24.96
C PHE A 230 -26.52 -14.04 -26.09
N ARG A 231 -27.09 -15.24 -26.21
CA ARG A 231 -26.81 -16.19 -27.31
C ARG A 231 -27.87 -16.19 -28.41
N LYS A 232 -28.98 -15.45 -28.25
CA LYS A 232 -30.09 -15.38 -29.22
C LYS A 232 -30.16 -14.08 -30.02
N ASN A 233 -29.18 -13.18 -29.87
CA ASN A 233 -28.94 -12.04 -30.76
C ASN A 233 -27.58 -12.23 -31.43
#